data_AF-A0AA95MGF9-F1
#
_entry.id   AF-A0AA95MGF9-F1
#
_cell.length_a   1.000
_cell.length_b   1.000
_cell.length_c   1.000
_cell.angle_alpha   90.00
_cell.angle_beta   90.00
_cell.angle_gamma   90.00
#
_symmetry.space_group_name_H-M   'P 1'
#
loop_
_entity.id
_entity.type
_entity.pdbx_description
1 polymer ?
#
loop_
_entity_poly.entity_id
_entity_poly.type
_entity_poly.pdbx_seq_one_letter_code
_entity_poly.pdbx_strand_id
1 'polypeptide(L)' 'MKTKYICQLPDEIREEINNEVQNALSKIGLSDIELVEAIESAMNSRLCDLEDTIDISKYLVV' A
#
# COMPACT_ATOMS: atom_id res chain seq x y z
N MET A 1 8.63 -11.46 4.78
CA MET A 1 7.68 -10.32 4.86
C MET A 1 6.91 -10.07 3.56
N LYS A 2 7.50 -10.23 2.37
CA LYS A 2 6.79 -10.04 1.07
C LYS A 2 5.40 -10.69 0.99
N THR A 3 5.23 -11.88 1.55
CA THR A 3 3.97 -12.64 1.50
C THR A 3 2.99 -12.31 2.63
N LYS A 4 3.38 -11.46 3.60
CA LYS A 4 2.46 -11.02 4.67
C LYS A 4 1.43 -10.08 4.08
N TYR A 5 0.19 -10.22 4.56
CA TYR A 5 -0.83 -9.22 4.32
C TYR A 5 -0.48 -7.93 5.04
N ILE A 6 -0.83 -6.79 4.47
CA ILE A 6 -0.55 -5.48 5.07
C ILE A 6 -1.22 -5.35 6.44
N CYS A 7 -2.42 -5.92 6.62
CA CYS A 7 -3.10 -5.96 7.92
C CYS A 7 -2.36 -6.75 9.02
N GLN A 8 -1.36 -7.55 8.67
CA GLN A 8 -0.52 -8.32 9.61
C GLN A 8 0.77 -7.59 9.99
N LEU A 9 1.00 -6.39 9.44
CA LEU A 9 2.16 -5.56 9.76
C LEU A 9 1.85 -4.67 10.98
N PRO A 10 2.89 -4.17 11.68
CA PRO A 10 2.71 -3.18 12.74
C PRO A 10 1.94 -1.95 12.25
N ASP A 11 1.17 -1.32 13.12
CA ASP A 11 0.33 -0.17 12.77
C ASP A 11 1.14 0.99 12.18
N GLU A 12 2.33 1.26 12.71
CA GLU A 12 3.26 2.27 12.17
C GLU A 12 3.61 1.98 10.71
N ILE A 13 3.96 0.73 10.38
CA ILE A 13 4.29 0.31 9.02
C ILE A 13 3.06 0.36 8.11
N ARG A 14 1.88 0.01 8.62
CA ARG A 14 0.62 0.09 7.88
C ARG A 14 0.28 1.53 7.51
N GLU A 15 0.48 2.47 8.44
CA GLU A 15 0.23 3.89 8.21
C GLU A 15 1.21 4.46 7.18
N GLU A 16 2.49 4.10 7.26
CA GLU A 16 3.48 4.47 6.24
C GLU A 16 3.10 3.95 4.84
N ILE A 17 2.74 2.67 4.74
CA ILE A 17 2.31 2.06 3.47
C ILE A 17 1.07 2.79 2.93
N ASN A 18 0.06 3.06 3.77
CA ASN A 18 -1.15 3.75 3.36
C ASN A 18 -0.84 5.15 2.79
N ASN A 19 0.03 5.91 3.46
CA ASN A 19 0.43 7.24 3.01
C ASN A 19 1.19 7.19 1.67
N GLU A 20 2.09 6.22 1.48
CA GLU A 20 2.80 6.05 0.21
C GLU A 20 1.85 5.64 -0.92
N VAL A 21 0.93 4.71 -0.67
CA VAL A 21 -0.08 4.27 -1.64
C VAL A 21 -1.00 5.42 -2.04
N GLN A 22 -1.53 6.19 -1.08
CA GLN A 22 -2.36 7.36 -1.36
C GLN A 22 -1.62 8.39 -2.24
N ASN A 23 -0.36 8.66 -1.92
CA ASN A 23 0.48 9.58 -2.70
C ASN A 23 0.82 9.04 -4.10
N ALA A 24 0.94 7.73 -4.26
CA ALA A 24 1.18 7.11 -5.56
C ALA A 24 -0.09 7.15 -6.43
N LEU A 25 -1.22 6.71 -5.88
CA LEU A 25 -2.49 6.58 -6.59
C LEU A 25 -3.12 7.94 -6.95
N SER A 26 -2.95 8.96 -6.11
CA SER A 26 -3.43 10.33 -6.41
C SER A 26 -2.78 10.95 -7.66
N LYS A 27 -1.63 10.44 -8.11
CA LYS A 27 -0.94 10.90 -9.32
C LYS A 27 -1.42 10.24 -10.60
N ILE A 28 -2.28 9.23 -10.51
CA ILE A 28 -2.71 8.38 -11.64
C ILE A 28 -3.98 8.96 -12.32
N GLY A 29 -4.58 10.00 -11.75
CA GLY A 29 -5.76 10.67 -12.34
C GLY A 29 -7.06 9.88 -12.21
N LEU A 30 -7.16 9.03 -11.20
CA LEU A 30 -8.39 8.32 -10.81
C LEU A 30 -9.45 9.30 -10.31
N SER A 31 -10.73 8.95 -10.47
CA SER A 31 -11.80 9.66 -9.77
C SER A 31 -11.74 9.39 -8.26
N ASP A 32 -12.41 10.22 -7.45
CA ASP A 32 -12.39 10.08 -6.00
C ASP A 32 -12.87 8.70 -5.52
N ILE A 33 -13.87 8.13 -6.20
CA ILE A 33 -14.42 6.80 -5.87
C ILE A 33 -13.40 5.71 -6.20
N GLU A 34 -12.83 5.74 -7.41
CA GLU A 34 -11.80 4.77 -7.85
C GLU A 34 -10.55 4.85 -6.97
N LEU A 35 -10.17 6.05 -6.53
CA LEU A 35 -9.04 6.26 -5.64
C LEU A 35 -9.29 5.57 -4.29
N VAL A 36 -10.47 5.75 -3.70
CA VAL A 36 -10.84 5.10 -2.43
C VAL A 36 -10.85 3.57 -2.59
N GLU A 37 -11.48 3.04 -3.63
CA GLU A 37 -11.51 1.59 -3.89
C GLU A 37 -10.11 1.01 -4.10
N ALA A 38 -9.24 1.72 -4.82
CA ALA A 38 -7.87 1.30 -5.07
C ALA A 38 -7.02 1.29 -3.78
N ILE A 39 -7.19 2.30 -2.90
CA ILE A 39 -6.53 2.34 -1.60
C ILE A 39 -7.01 1.19 -0.71
N GLU A 40 -8.32 0.97 -0.62
CA GLU A 40 -8.86 -0.14 0.18
C GLU A 40 -8.39 -1.49 -0.34
N SER A 41 -8.37 -1.69 -1.66
CA SER A 41 -7.85 -2.90 -2.29
C SER A 41 -6.37 -3.12 -1.96
N ALA A 42 -5.56 -2.07 -2.09
CA ALA A 42 -4.14 -2.10 -1.74
C ALA A 42 -3.92 -2.43 -0.26
N MET A 43 -4.65 -1.83 0.67
CA MET A 43 -4.47 -2.09 2.11
C MET A 43 -4.93 -3.48 2.56
N ASN A 44 -5.71 -4.18 1.74
CA ASN A 44 -6.13 -5.57 1.95
C ASN A 44 -5.27 -6.60 1.20
N SER A 45 -4.27 -6.16 0.43
CA SER A 45 -3.39 -7.05 -0.34
C SER A 45 -2.18 -7.53 0.47
N ARG A 46 -1.33 -8.35 -0.17
CA ARG A 46 0.00 -8.65 0.36
C ARG A 46 0.95 -7.53 0.02
N LEU A 47 2.00 -7.37 0.82
CA LEU A 47 3.03 -6.37 0.60
C LEU A 47 3.67 -6.49 -0.80
N CYS A 48 3.92 -7.71 -1.28
CA CYS A 48 4.47 -7.91 -2.62
C CYS A 48 3.56 -7.44 -3.75
N ASP A 49 2.25 -7.39 -3.53
CA ASP A 49 1.30 -6.97 -4.55
C ASP A 49 1.39 -5.44 -4.79
N LEU A 50 2.08 -4.68 -3.93
CA LEU A 50 2.32 -3.24 -4.07
C LEU A 50 3.66 -2.88 -4.71
N GLU A 51 4.46 -3.85 -5.16
CA GLU A 51 5.83 -3.59 -5.65
C GLU A 51 5.89 -2.73 -6.92
N ASP A 52 4.81 -2.71 -7.70
CA ASP A 52 4.65 -1.84 -8.87
C ASP A 52 4.14 -0.44 -8.52
N THR A 53 3.66 -0.24 -7.28
CA THR A 53 3.03 1.01 -6.81
C THR A 53 3.94 1.81 -5.88
N ILE A 54 4.64 1.13 -4.96
CA ILE A 54 5.52 1.75 -3.96
C ILE A 54 6.83 0.95 -3.81
N ASP A 55 7.85 1.58 -3.22
CA ASP A 55 9.09 0.87 -2.89
C ASP A 55 8.92 0.02 -1.63
N ILE A 56 8.56 -1.25 -1.84
CA ILE A 56 8.32 -2.19 -0.75
C ILE A 56 9.59 -2.64 -0.03
N SER A 57 10.79 -2.38 -0.59
CA SER A 57 12.06 -2.85 -0.01
C SER A 57 12.31 -2.27 1.39
N LYS A 58 11.79 -1.06 1.64
CA LYS A 58 11.79 -0.37 2.94
C LYS A 58 11.19 -1.22 4.07
N TYR A 59 10.21 -2.06 3.75
CA TYR A 59 9.44 -2.82 4.73
C TYR A 59 9.85 -4.29 4.81
N LEU A 60 10.88 -4.71 4.06
CA LEU A 60 11.35 -6.10 4.04
C LEU A 60 12.44 -6.39 5.09
N VAL A 61 13.02 -5.34 5.67
CA VAL A 61 14.17 -5.42 6.60
C VAL A 61 13.73 -5.31 8.08
N VAL A 62 12.42 -5.14 8.32
CA VAL A 62 11.82 -5.07 9.66
C VAL A 62 11.68 -6.48 10.26
#